data_AF-A0ABD0RAU6-F1
#
_entry.id   AF-A0ABD0RAU6-F1
#
_cell.length_a   1.000
_cell.length_b   1.000
_cell.length_c   1.000
_cell.angle_alpha   90.00
_cell.angle_beta   90.00
_cell.angle_gamma   90.00
#
_symmetry.space_group_name_H-M   'P 1'
#
loop_
_entity.id
_entity.type
_entity.pdbx_description
1 polymer ?
#
loop_
_entity_poly.entity_id
_entity_poly.type
_entity_poly.pdbx_seq_one_letter_code
_entity_poly.pdbx_strand_id
1 'polypeptide(L)'
;VEVHHRGQWGTVCDGDWDLADSAVVCRELGCGEPVDALGDAHFGQGSGPIWMSYVVCTGSESTLKNCGSTGWSKSNCDHDYDTGVICSGKLLHTIQYLTLIT
;
A
#
# COMPACT_ATOMS: atom_id res chain seq x y z
N VAL A 1 0.83 1.12 -4.03
CA VAL A 1 -0.28 1.23 -3.06
C VAL A 1 -0.76 2.67 -3.13
N GLU A 2 -2.06 2.89 -3.22
CA GLU A 2 -2.61 4.25 -3.25
C GLU A 2 -3.59 4.47 -2.09
N VAL A 3 -3.62 5.70 -1.59
CA VAL A 3 -4.45 6.14 -0.47
C VAL A 3 -5.30 7.33 -0.90
N HIS A 4 -6.60 7.28 -0.68
CA HIS A 4 -7.48 8.42 -0.93
C HIS A 4 -7.49 9.38 0.27
N HIS A 5 -6.94 10.58 0.12
CA HIS A 5 -6.92 11.62 1.16
C HIS A 5 -7.33 12.97 0.57
N ARG A 6 -8.17 13.73 1.29
CA ARG A 6 -8.67 15.07 0.86
C ARG A 6 -9.27 15.12 -0.56
N GLY A 7 -9.95 14.05 -0.97
CA GLY A 7 -10.64 14.00 -2.27
C GLY A 7 -9.74 13.63 -3.46
N GLN A 8 -8.51 13.19 -3.21
CA GLN A 8 -7.55 12.81 -4.25
C GLN A 8 -6.81 11.52 -3.88
N TRP A 9 -6.57 10.67 -4.88
CA TRP A 9 -5.68 9.52 -4.78
C TRP A 9 -4.22 9.95 -4.87
N GLY A 10 -3.36 9.27 -4.13
CA GLY A 10 -1.93 9.49 -4.12
C GLY A 10 -1.21 8.27 -3.55
N THR A 11 0.09 8.22 -3.72
CA THR A 11 0.90 7.02 -3.47
C THR A 11 1.51 7.00 -2.08
N VAL A 12 2.22 5.92 -1.75
CA VAL A 12 2.96 5.73 -0.50
C VAL A 12 4.40 5.41 -0.85
N CYS A 13 5.35 6.08 -0.19
CA CYS A 13 6.79 5.85 -0.36
C CYS A 13 7.30 4.66 0.47
N ASP A 14 8.32 3.97 -0.04
CA ASP A 14 8.89 2.72 0.50
C ASP A 14 9.88 2.83 1.65
N GLY A 15 10.18 4.03 2.14
CA GLY A 15 11.30 4.29 3.06
C GLY A 15 11.43 3.40 4.31
N ASP A 16 10.33 2.87 4.86
CA ASP A 16 10.31 1.84 5.93
C ASP A 16 9.26 0.75 5.64
N TRP A 17 8.83 0.62 4.38
CA TRP A 17 7.69 -0.22 4.02
C TRP A 17 7.98 -1.71 4.23
N ASP A 18 7.15 -2.37 5.05
CA ASP A 18 7.38 -3.76 5.44
C ASP A 18 6.14 -4.68 5.36
N LEU A 19 6.32 -5.92 5.81
CA LEU A 19 5.25 -6.91 5.84
C LEU A 19 4.12 -6.57 6.83
N ALA A 20 4.40 -5.83 7.90
CA ALA A 20 3.36 -5.40 8.84
C ALA A 20 2.47 -4.32 8.20
N ASP A 21 3.05 -3.39 7.45
CA ASP A 21 2.29 -2.42 6.66
C ASP A 21 1.44 -3.11 5.60
N SER A 22 2.05 -4.06 4.88
CA SER A 22 1.38 -4.87 3.88
C SER A 22 0.24 -5.70 4.47
N ALA A 23 0.38 -6.18 5.72
CA ALA A 23 -0.67 -6.91 6.42
C ALA A 23 -1.92 -6.05 6.64
N VAL A 24 -1.73 -4.77 7.00
CA VAL A 24 -2.83 -3.82 7.16
C VAL A 24 -3.54 -3.62 5.82
N VAL A 25 -2.80 -3.40 4.74
CA VAL A 25 -3.39 -3.22 3.38
C VAL A 25 -4.14 -4.48 2.94
N CYS A 26 -3.52 -5.65 3.02
CA CYS A 26 -4.14 -6.91 2.61
C CYS A 26 -5.39 -7.23 3.42
N ARG A 27 -5.40 -6.92 4.73
CA ARG A 27 -6.58 -7.07 5.59
C ARG A 27 -7.66 -6.03 5.27
N GLU A 28 -7.30 -4.77 5.09
CA GLU A 28 -8.21 -3.67 4.74
C GLU A 28 -8.97 -3.98 3.43
N LEU A 29 -8.28 -4.54 2.44
CA LEU A 29 -8.87 -4.97 1.16
C LEU A 29 -9.53 -6.36 1.23
N GLY A 30 -9.31 -7.12 2.31
CA GLY A 30 -9.81 -8.47 2.47
C GLY A 30 -9.21 -9.48 1.48
N CYS A 31 -7.94 -9.29 1.08
CA CYS A 31 -7.22 -10.07 0.07
C CYS A 31 -6.33 -11.19 0.64
N GLY A 32 -6.48 -11.54 1.92
CA GLY A 32 -5.70 -12.60 2.57
C GLY A 32 -4.54 -12.07 3.39
N GLU A 33 -3.54 -12.92 3.61
CA GLU A 33 -2.33 -12.60 4.35
C GLU A 33 -1.31 -11.89 3.44
N PRO A 34 -0.43 -11.04 3.98
CA PRO A 34 0.65 -10.45 3.19
C PRO A 34 1.64 -11.55 2.77
N VAL A 35 2.02 -11.53 1.51
CA VAL A 35 3.06 -12.40 0.93
C VAL A 35 4.34 -11.61 0.74
N ASP A 36 4.23 -10.36 0.28
CA ASP A 36 5.40 -9.53 0.02
C ASP A 36 5.10 -8.04 0.18
N ALA A 37 6.14 -7.30 0.55
CA ALA A 37 6.18 -5.85 0.68
C ALA A 37 7.21 -5.32 -0.31
N LEU A 38 6.77 -4.53 -1.28
CA LEU A 38 7.58 -4.14 -2.43
C LEU A 38 7.83 -2.64 -2.42
N GLY A 39 9.03 -2.23 -2.84
CA GLY A 39 9.42 -0.84 -3.07
C GLY A 39 9.82 -0.62 -4.53
N ASP A 40 10.59 0.44 -4.76
CA ASP A 40 11.22 0.77 -6.05
C ASP A 40 10.23 0.75 -7.24
N ALA A 41 9.00 1.19 -7.01
CA ALA A 41 7.93 1.22 -8.02
C ALA A 41 7.79 -0.11 -8.77
N HIS A 42 7.85 -1.25 -8.06
CA HIS A 42 7.83 -2.58 -8.66
C HIS A 42 6.66 -2.82 -9.63
N PHE A 43 5.49 -2.24 -9.33
CA PHE A 43 4.29 -2.31 -10.19
C PHE A 43 4.14 -1.13 -11.15
N GLY A 44 5.18 -0.32 -11.31
CA GLY A 44 5.17 0.95 -12.02
C GLY A 44 4.97 2.13 -11.08
N GLN A 45 5.36 3.30 -11.58
CA GLN A 45 5.22 4.58 -10.91
C GLN A 45 3.75 5.00 -10.90
N GLY A 46 3.27 5.48 -9.77
CA GLY A 46 1.98 6.14 -9.67
C GLY A 46 2.03 7.59 -10.13
N SER A 47 1.00 8.35 -9.76
CA SER A 47 0.91 9.76 -10.08
C SER A 47 0.23 10.56 -8.98
N GLY A 48 0.41 11.87 -8.99
CA GLY A 48 -0.19 12.77 -8.01
C GLY A 48 0.67 12.92 -6.75
N PRO A 49 0.07 13.22 -5.59
CA PRO A 49 0.82 13.42 -4.36
C PRO A 49 1.30 12.10 -3.77
N ILE A 50 2.48 12.11 -3.16
CA ILE A 50 2.92 11.03 -2.26
C ILE A 50 2.34 11.36 -0.89
N TRP A 51 1.30 10.64 -0.48
CA TRP A 51 0.55 10.98 0.72
C TRP A 51 1.25 10.58 2.01
N MET A 52 1.96 9.46 2.01
CA MET A 52 2.55 8.87 3.21
C MET A 52 3.98 8.40 2.91
N SER A 53 4.87 8.51 3.89
CA SER A 53 6.24 7.95 3.86
C SER A 53 6.64 7.51 5.26
N TYR A 54 7.64 6.63 5.35
CA TYR A 54 8.07 5.97 6.58
C TYR A 54 6.88 5.47 7.40
N VAL A 55 6.02 4.69 6.73
CA VAL A 55 4.85 4.11 7.37
C VAL A 55 5.34 3.04 8.35
N VAL A 56 4.80 3.04 9.56
CA VAL A 56 5.15 2.08 10.60
C VAL A 56 3.85 1.59 11.24
N CYS A 57 3.34 0.49 10.70
CA CYS A 57 2.21 -0.23 11.27
C CYS A 57 2.69 -1.25 12.33
N THR A 58 1.83 -1.55 13.30
CA THR A 58 1.95 -2.74 14.15
C THR A 58 1.48 -4.01 13.44
N GLY A 59 0.76 -3.85 12.33
CA GLY A 59 0.12 -4.94 11.59
C GLY A 59 -1.30 -5.21 12.04
N SER A 60 -1.85 -4.48 13.01
CA SER A 60 -3.18 -4.70 13.60
C SER A 60 -4.20 -3.58 13.33
N GLU A 61 -3.75 -2.50 12.69
CA GLU A 61 -4.55 -1.34 12.35
C GLU A 61 -5.70 -1.70 11.41
N SER A 62 -6.83 -1.02 11.55
CA SER A 62 -8.00 -1.26 10.68
C SER A 62 -7.82 -0.72 9.26
N THR A 63 -7.02 0.33 9.09
CA THR A 63 -6.70 0.92 7.79
C THR A 63 -5.27 1.45 7.80
N LEU A 64 -4.64 1.55 6.64
CA LEU A 64 -3.28 2.07 6.50
C LEU A 64 -3.13 3.49 7.07
N LYS A 65 -4.21 4.29 7.00
CA LYS A 65 -4.24 5.67 7.50
C LYS A 65 -4.08 5.79 9.02
N ASN A 66 -4.24 4.69 9.76
CA ASN A 66 -4.13 4.63 11.21
C ASN A 66 -2.72 4.25 11.69
N CYS A 67 -1.80 3.93 10.78
CA CYS A 67 -0.41 3.63 11.12
C CYS A 67 0.39 4.90 11.40
N GLY A 68 1.52 4.75 12.09
CA GLY A 68 2.50 5.82 12.21
C GLY A 68 3.05 6.22 10.83
N SER A 69 3.32 7.50 10.62
CA SER A 69 4.03 8.01 9.43
C SER A 69 4.63 9.38 9.73
N THR A 70 5.46 9.90 8.81
CA THR A 70 5.96 11.29 8.84
C THR A 70 4.88 12.36 8.76
N GLY A 71 3.65 11.97 8.39
CA GLY A 71 2.49 12.82 8.20
C GLY A 71 2.16 13.11 6.74
N TRP A 72 0.93 13.57 6.49
CA TRP A 72 0.39 13.74 5.14
C TRP A 72 1.24 14.65 4.24
N SER A 73 1.61 14.13 3.06
CA SER A 73 2.40 14.85 2.04
C SER A 73 3.79 15.29 2.49
N LYS A 74 4.33 14.71 3.58
CA LYS A 74 5.67 15.00 4.10
C LYS A 74 6.64 13.91 3.68
N SER A 75 7.06 13.94 2.42
CA SER A 75 8.00 12.99 1.85
C SER A 75 9.06 13.70 1.01
N ASN A 76 10.29 13.18 1.01
CA ASN A 76 11.37 13.54 0.09
C ASN A 76 11.54 12.52 -1.04
N CYS A 77 10.64 11.55 -1.13
CA CYS A 77 10.61 10.59 -2.22
C CYS A 77 9.99 11.19 -3.48
N ASP A 78 10.32 10.60 -4.62
CA ASP A 78 9.55 10.70 -5.86
C ASP A 78 8.83 9.37 -6.11
N HIS A 79 8.21 9.23 -7.29
CA HIS A 79 7.43 8.04 -7.64
C HIS A 79 8.29 6.81 -7.95
N ASP A 80 9.62 6.94 -8.06
CA ASP A 80 10.49 5.76 -8.24
C ASP A 80 10.50 4.89 -6.96
N TYR A 81 10.04 5.45 -5.84
CA TYR A 81 9.96 4.79 -4.52
C TYR A 81 8.53 4.39 -4.11
N ASP A 82 7.60 4.31 -5.06
CA ASP A 82 6.23 3.91 -4.77
C ASP A 82 6.15 2.45 -4.31
N THR A 83 5.41 2.20 -3.23
CA THR A 83 5.29 0.86 -2.65
C THR A 83 4.30 -0.04 -3.39
N GLY A 84 4.47 -1.35 -3.22
CA GLY A 84 3.54 -2.39 -3.65
C GLY A 84 3.27 -3.39 -2.52
N VAL A 85 2.20 -4.15 -2.68
CA VAL A 85 1.92 -5.32 -1.82
C VAL A 85 1.55 -6.51 -2.69
N ILE A 86 1.98 -7.69 -2.27
CA ILE A 86 1.40 -8.95 -2.75
C ILE A 86 0.67 -9.58 -1.58
N CYS A 87 -0.61 -9.87 -1.77
CA CYS A 87 -1.41 -10.63 -0.81
C CYS A 87 -1.56 -12.07 -1.30
N SER A 88 -1.81 -13.02 -0.40
CA SER A 88 -1.98 -14.44 -0.75
C SER A 88 -3.22 -14.70 -1.63
N GLY A 89 -4.11 -13.72 -1.74
CA GLY A 89 -5.41 -13.88 -2.33
C GLY A 89 -6.31 -14.67 -1.40
N LYS A 90 -7.62 -14.44 -1.49
CA LYS A 90 -8.55 -15.45 -0.97
C LYS A 90 -8.67 -16.55 -2.03
N LEU A 91 -8.36 -17.78 -1.66
CA LEU A 91 -8.82 -18.97 -2.38
C LEU A 91 -10.36 -19.09 -2.21
N LEU A 92 -11.11 -18.10 -2.71
CA LEU A 92 -12.53 -18.30 -2.95
C LEU A 92 -12.60 -19.16 -4.20
N HIS A 93 -13.31 -20.28 -4.09
CA HIS A 93 -13.53 -21.34 -5.08
C HIS A 93 -14.24 -20.87 -6.37
N THR A 94 -14.09 -19.61 -6.80
CA THR A 94 -14.58 -19.13 -8.08
C THR A 94 -13.51 -18.29 -8.72
N ILE A 95 -13.00 -18.79 -9.85
CA ILE A 95 -12.21 -18.11 -10.87
C ILE A 95 -12.59 -16.62 -10.95
N GLN A 96 -11.77 -15.74 -10.37
CA GLN A 96 -11.79 -14.31 -10.69
C GLN A 96 -10.60 -14.01 -11.62
N TYR A 97 -10.60 -14.70 -12.77
CA TYR A 97 -10.08 -14.09 -13.98
C TYR A 97 -11.02 -12.93 -14.31
N LEU A 98 -10.80 -11.76 -13.71
CA LEU A 98 -11.11 -10.51 -14.38
C LEU A 98 -10.38 -9.38 -13.67
N THR A 99 -9.33 -8.93 -14.34
CA THR A 99 -8.74 -7.59 -14.26
C THR A 99 -8.24 -7.14 -12.89
N LEU A 100 -6.94 -7.40 -12.69
CA LEU A 100 -6.02 -6.37 -12.23
C LEU A 100 -6.49 -5.01 -12.74
N ILE A 101 -6.84 -4.15 -11.79
CA ILE A 101 -7.15 -2.75 -11.98
C ILE A 101 -5.94 -2.10 -12.67
N THR A 102 -6.11 -1.71 -13.92
CA THR A 102 -5.44 -0.53 -14.49
C THR A 102 -6.40 0.63 -14.39
#